data_AF-A0A4Q3CDA5-F1
#
_entry.id   AF-A0A4Q3CDA5-F1
#
_cell.length_a   1.000
_cell.length_b   1.000
_cell.length_c   1.000
_cell.angle_alpha   90.00
_cell.angle_beta   90.00
_cell.angle_gamma   90.00
#
_symmetry.space_group_name_H-M   'P 1'
#
loop_
_entity.id
_entity.type
_entity.pdbx_description
1 polymer ?
#
loop_
_entity_poly.entity_id
_entity_poly.type
_entity_poly.pdbx_seq_one_letter_code
_entity_poly.pdbx_strand_id
1 'polypeptide(L)'
;MLRYMARWFAIGLGIGLCCACLVFLLDIGSLGTRLARAQDPITPVFLIALPMGLTTGAVLLCIAIWVLPYEAKYERRDGREPF
;
A
#
# COMPACT_ATOMS: atom_id res chain seq x y z
N MET A 1 -0.79 17.82 -3.86
CA MET A 1 -0.69 16.50 -4.52
C MET A 1 -0.03 15.45 -3.64
N LEU A 2 1.17 15.70 -3.09
CA LEU A 2 1.88 14.71 -2.28
C LEU A 2 1.06 14.17 -1.09
N ARG A 3 0.31 15.03 -0.38
CA ARG A 3 -0.59 14.62 0.72
C ARG A 3 -1.72 13.67 0.25
N TYR A 4 -2.24 13.85 -0.96
CA TYR A 4 -3.28 12.98 -1.53
C TYR A 4 -2.69 11.62 -1.86
N MET A 5 -1.55 11.62 -2.55
CA MET A 5 -0.80 10.43 -2.92
C MET A 5 -0.35 9.62 -1.71
N ALA A 6 0.19 10.28 -0.68
CA ALA A 6 0.62 9.64 0.57
C ALA A 6 -0.55 8.97 1.32
N ARG A 7 -1.76 9.56 1.29
CA ARG A 7 -2.95 8.95 1.91
C ARG A 7 -3.34 7.65 1.21
N TRP A 8 -3.40 7.64 -0.11
CA TRP A 8 -3.74 6.44 -0.87
C TRP A 8 -2.66 5.35 -0.77
N PHE A 9 -1.39 5.75 -0.78
CA PHE A 9 -0.29 4.84 -0.52
C PHE A 9 -0.38 4.22 0.88
N ALA A 10 -0.66 5.01 1.92
CA ALA A 10 -0.79 4.51 3.29
C ALA A 10 -1.96 3.52 3.43
N ILE A 11 -3.09 3.77 2.78
CA ILE A 11 -4.23 2.84 2.74
C ILE A 11 -3.79 1.53 2.08
N GLY A 12 -3.12 1.60 0.92
CA GLY A 12 -2.66 0.39 0.24
C GLY A 12 -1.63 -0.40 1.04
N LEU A 13 -0.67 0.30 1.66
CA LEU A 13 0.31 -0.31 2.54
C LEU A 13 -0.34 -1.03 3.73
N GLY A 14 -1.38 -0.42 4.32
CA GLY A 14 -2.18 -1.05 5.37
C GLY A 14 -2.88 -2.33 4.91
N ILE A 15 -3.44 -2.33 3.70
CA ILE A 15 -4.08 -3.52 3.11
C ILE A 15 -3.05 -4.64 2.90
N GLY A 16 -1.88 -4.34 2.33
CA GLY A 16 -0.83 -5.34 2.13
C GLY A 16 -0.29 -5.92 3.44
N LEU A 17 -0.11 -5.10 4.47
CA LEU A 17 0.26 -5.56 5.81
C LEU A 17 -0.82 -6.45 6.44
N CYS A 18 -2.10 -6.09 6.27
CA CYS A 18 -3.22 -6.91 6.73
C CYS A 18 -3.22 -8.28 6.03
N CYS A 19 -3.04 -8.31 4.71
CA CYS A 19 -2.89 -9.56 3.98
C CYS A 19 -1.67 -10.38 4.44
N ALA A 20 -0.51 -9.76 4.63
CA ALA A 20 0.67 -10.46 5.16
C ALA A 20 0.39 -11.05 6.55
N CYS A 21 -0.29 -10.31 7.43
CA CYS A 21 -0.70 -10.81 8.73
C CYS A 21 -1.64 -12.02 8.63
N LEU A 22 -2.63 -11.97 7.73
CA LEU A 22 -3.53 -13.10 7.46
C LEU A 22 -2.80 -14.33 6.95
N VAL A 23 -1.77 -14.17 6.12
CA VAL A 23 -0.94 -15.30 5.64
C VAL A 23 -0.27 -16.03 6.80
N PHE A 24 0.24 -15.29 7.79
CA PHE A 24 0.84 -15.89 8.98
C PHE A 24 -0.20 -16.49 9.93
N LEU A 25 -1.32 -15.81 10.16
CA LEU A 25 -2.39 -16.26 11.07
C LEU A 25 -3.09 -17.52 10.57
N LEU A 26 -3.31 -17.63 9.26
CA LEU A 26 -3.94 -18.80 8.64
C LEU A 26 -2.94 -19.95 8.39
N ASP A 27 -1.68 -19.79 8.80
CA ASP A 27 -0.58 -20.74 8.60
C ASP A 27 -0.47 -21.26 7.14
N ILE A 28 -0.64 -20.35 6.17
CA ILE A 28 -0.62 -20.72 4.75
C ILE A 28 0.77 -21.27 4.42
N GLY A 29 0.82 -22.55 4.02
CA GLY A 29 2.07 -23.22 3.66
C GLY A 29 2.96 -23.59 4.85
N SER A 30 2.42 -23.74 6.07
CA SER A 30 3.19 -24.02 7.31
C SER A 30 4.18 -22.90 7.69
N LEU A 31 3.96 -21.69 7.20
CA LEU A 31 4.87 -20.57 7.44
C LEU A 31 4.88 -20.15 8.91
N GLY A 32 3.73 -20.13 9.59
CA GLY A 32 3.62 -19.83 11.02
C GLY A 32 4.27 -20.91 11.89
N THR A 33 4.12 -22.19 11.55
CA THR A 33 4.78 -23.29 12.28
C THR A 33 6.29 -23.33 12.06
N ARG A 34 6.78 -22.96 10.87
CA ARG A 34 8.22 -22.76 10.60
C ARG A 34 8.77 -21.53 11.31
N LEU A 35 7.98 -20.46 11.37
CA LEU A 35 8.33 -19.23 12.06
C LEU A 35 8.51 -19.46 13.57
N ALA A 36 7.64 -20.27 14.19
CA ALA A 36 7.72 -20.62 15.59
C ALA A 36 8.98 -21.44 15.96
N ARG A 37 9.61 -22.11 14.97
CA ARG A 37 10.86 -22.86 15.16
C ARG A 37 12.10 -22.09 14.72
N ALA A 38 11.95 -20.93 14.08
CA ALA A 38 13.08 -20.15 13.60
C ALA A 38 13.81 -19.47 14.75
N GLN A 39 15.15 -19.49 14.73
CA GLN A 39 15.97 -18.71 15.67
C GLN A 39 15.78 -17.21 15.49
N ASP A 40 15.57 -16.77 14.25
CA ASP A 40 15.27 -15.38 13.92
C ASP A 40 13.95 -15.28 13.12
N PRO A 41 12.81 -15.11 13.81
CA PRO A 41 11.51 -14.96 13.17
C PRO A 41 11.29 -13.57 12.56
N ILE A 42 12.11 -12.57 12.90
CA ILE A 42 11.87 -11.18 12.46
C ILE A 42 12.18 -11.04 10.97
N THR A 43 13.31 -11.61 10.55
CA THR A 43 13.79 -11.56 9.16
C THR A 43 12.75 -12.06 8.14
N PRO A 44 12.18 -13.28 8.24
CA PRO A 44 11.19 -13.76 7.26
C PRO A 44 9.88 -12.97 7.30
N VAL A 45 9.44 -12.51 8.48
CA VAL A 45 8.24 -11.65 8.59
C VAL A 45 8.44 -10.36 7.83
N PHE A 46 9.60 -9.72 8.01
CA PHE A 46 9.92 -8.47 7.31
C PHE A 46 10.04 -8.67 5.80
N LEU A 47 10.70 -9.75 5.36
CA LEU A 47 10.87 -10.09 3.94
C LEU A 47 9.55 -10.39 3.23
N ILE A 48 8.50 -10.79 3.94
CA ILE A 48 7.17 -11.00 3.36
C ILE A 48 6.31 -9.73 3.49
N ALA A 49 6.20 -9.19 4.70
CA ALA A 49 5.29 -8.08 4.99
C ALA A 49 5.68 -6.80 4.24
N LEU A 50 6.98 -6.50 4.14
CA LEU A 50 7.48 -5.30 3.50
C LEU A 50 7.12 -5.24 2.00
N PRO A 51 7.52 -6.19 1.14
CA PRO A 51 7.17 -6.14 -0.28
C PRO A 51 5.66 -6.24 -0.51
N MET A 52 4.93 -7.00 0.32
CA MET A 52 3.46 -7.09 0.24
C MET A 52 2.79 -5.72 0.46
N GLY A 53 3.19 -5.02 1.52
CA GLY A 53 2.73 -3.66 1.83
C GLY A 53 3.14 -2.65 0.77
N LEU A 54 4.40 -2.68 0.32
CA LEU A 54 4.90 -1.74 -0.69
C LEU A 54 4.22 -1.93 -2.05
N THR A 55 3.98 -3.18 -2.47
CA THR A 55 3.33 -3.48 -3.76
C THR A 55 1.90 -2.98 -3.78
N THR A 56 1.12 -3.29 -2.75
CA THR A 56 -0.28 -2.84 -2.62
C THR A 56 -0.40 -1.32 -2.45
N GLY A 57 0.51 -0.72 -1.67
CA GLY A 57 0.65 0.73 -1.56
C GLY A 57 0.95 1.39 -2.92
N ALA A 58 1.88 0.84 -3.69
CA ALA A 58 2.24 1.34 -5.01
C ALA A 58 1.07 1.21 -6.02
N VAL A 59 0.34 0.10 -6.01
CA VAL A 59 -0.84 -0.09 -6.88
C VAL A 59 -1.91 0.97 -6.60
N LEU A 60 -2.26 1.18 -5.32
CA LEU A 60 -3.26 2.20 -4.95
C LEU A 60 -2.79 3.63 -5.21
N LEU A 61 -1.49 3.88 -5.05
CA LEU A 61 -0.88 5.14 -5.46
C LEU A 61 -1.04 5.38 -6.96
N CYS A 62 -0.76 4.39 -7.81
CA CYS A 62 -0.92 4.49 -9.26
C CYS A 62 -2.39 4.74 -9.66
N ILE A 63 -3.33 4.02 -9.04
CA ILE A 63 -4.77 4.24 -9.26
C ILE A 63 -5.15 5.68 -8.87
N ALA A 64 -4.65 6.16 -7.73
CA ALA A 64 -4.92 7.52 -7.28
C ALA A 64 -4.35 8.59 -8.21
N ILE A 65 -3.19 8.36 -8.85
CA ILE A 65 -2.65 9.25 -9.90
C ILE A 65 -3.55 9.25 -11.14
N TRP A 66 -4.11 8.11 -11.49
CA TRP A 66 -4.95 7.97 -12.68
C TRP A 66 -6.32 8.64 -12.51
N VAL A 67 -6.93 8.50 -11.34
CA VAL A 67 -8.25 9.09 -10.99
C VAL A 67 -8.10 10.53 -10.46
N LEU A 68 -6.90 11.11 -10.55
CA LEU A 68 -6.66 12.43 -10.00
C LEU A 68 -7.48 13.47 -10.79
N PRO A 69 -8.29 14.33 -10.14
CA PRO A 69 -9.10 15.33 -10.83
C PRO A 69 -8.20 16.46 -11.32
N TYR A 70 -7.61 16.27 -12.50
CA TYR A 70 -6.70 17.22 -13.13
C TYR A 70 -7.41 18.53 -13.49
N GLU A 71 -8.65 18.47 -13.97
CA GLU A 71 -9.51 19.61 -14.29
C GLU A 71 -9.51 20.66 -13.15
N ALA A 72 -9.93 20.26 -11.94
CA ALA A 72 -9.97 21.14 -10.77
C ALA A 72 -8.60 21.70 -10.33
N LYS A 73 -7.50 21.06 -10.74
CA LYS A 73 -6.14 21.51 -10.46
C LYS A 73 -5.63 22.52 -11.49
N TYR A 74 -6.04 22.40 -12.75
CA TYR A 74 -5.67 23.34 -13.82
C TYR A 74 -6.62 24.53 -13.92
N GLU A 75 -7.88 24.38 -13.52
CA GLU A 75 -8.86 25.47 -13.45
C GLU A 75 -8.43 26.58 -12.46
N ARG A 76 -7.83 26.20 -11.33
CA ARG A 76 -7.20 27.17 -10.40
C ARG A 76 -5.93 27.84 -10.93
N ARG A 77 -5.29 27.26 -11.96
CA ARG A 77 -4.04 27.78 -12.54
C ARG A 77 -4.30 28.68 -13.75
N ASP A 78 -5.36 28.43 -14.50
CA ASP A 78 -5.62 29.12 -15.76
C ASP A 78 -6.52 30.35 -15.65
N GLY A 79 -7.15 30.65 -14.51
CA GLY A 79 -7.92 31.89 -14.32
C GLY A 79 -8.99 32.14 -15.38
N ARG A 80 -9.44 31.10 -16.08
CA ARG A 80 -10.51 31.20 -17.06
C ARG A 80 -11.83 31.10 -16.31
N GLU A 81 -12.42 32.27 -16.10
CA GLU A 81 -13.79 32.40 -15.63
C GLU A 81 -14.71 31.60 -16.57
N PRO A 82 -15.68 30.85 -16.03
CA PRO A 82 -16.60 30.08 -16.83
C PRO A 82 -17.55 31.04 -17.55
N PHE A 83 -17.38 31.16 -18.87
CA PHE A 83 -18.46 31.55 -19.78
C PHE A 83 -19.09 30.28 -20.35
#